data_AF-A0A7C3IK41-F1
#
_entry.id   AF-A0A7C3IK41-F1
#
_cell.length_a   1.000
_cell.length_b   1.000
_cell.length_c   1.000
_cell.angle_alpha   90.00
_cell.angle_beta   90.00
_cell.angle_gamma   90.00
#
_symmetry.space_group_name_H-M   'P 1'
#
loop_
_entity.id
_entity.type
_entity.pdbx_description
1 polymer ?
#
loop_
_entity_poly.entity_id
_entity_poly.type
_entity_poly.pdbx_seq_one_letter_code
_entity_poly.pdbx_strand_id
1 'polypeptide(L)'
;RDLLMTLVSSVFIWLTETTKYWLVMHAFDFEVSFFVLMVMTAVVNLATTLPSSPGYVGTFDTPGIKTLTAYGVKETTAASYTLVLHAALWLPITMLGFYFLYRKGLSWRDFARAQQAVGEGDAPDQAVALEREGVA
;
A
#
# COMPACT_ATOMS: atom_id res chain seq x y z
N ARG A 1 16.17 14.05 -19.09
CA ARG A 1 16.58 14.40 -17.71
C ARG A 1 15.59 13.85 -16.70
N ASP A 2 14.30 14.17 -16.82
CA ASP A 2 13.28 13.79 -15.85
C ASP A 2 13.06 12.27 -15.76
N LEU A 3 13.06 11.55 -16.90
CA LEU A 3 12.99 10.08 -16.90
C LEU A 3 14.14 9.41 -16.13
N LEU A 4 15.35 9.96 -16.24
CA LEU A 4 16.51 9.44 -15.52
C LEU A 4 16.38 9.70 -14.01
N MET A 5 15.90 10.88 -13.63
CA MET A 5 15.65 11.21 -12.21
C MET A 5 14.56 10.31 -11.61
N THR A 6 13.49 10.04 -12.36
CA THR A 6 12.44 9.09 -11.95
C THR A 6 12.98 7.68 -11.80
N LEU A 7 13.78 7.19 -12.76
CA LEU A 7 14.37 5.85 -12.70
C LEU A 7 15.31 5.70 -11.50
N VAL A 8 16.20 6.68 -11.29
CA VAL A 8 17.12 6.68 -10.15
C VAL A 8 16.36 6.73 -8.82
N SER A 9 15.38 7.63 -8.70
CA SER A 9 14.57 7.75 -7.49
C SER A 9 13.78 6.47 -7.21
N SER A 10 13.28 5.81 -8.26
CA SER A 10 12.61 4.52 -8.15
C SER A 10 13.55 3.46 -7.59
N VAL A 11 14.76 3.31 -8.14
CA VAL A 11 15.76 2.37 -7.62
C VAL A 11 16.05 2.64 -6.14
N PHE A 12 16.21 3.89 -5.74
CA PHE A 12 16.42 4.24 -4.33
C PHE A 12 15.22 3.88 -3.45
N ILE A 13 13.99 4.10 -3.92
CA ILE A 13 12.77 3.72 -3.20
C ILE A 13 12.72 2.20 -3.00
N TRP A 14 12.97 1.41 -4.06
CA TRP A 14 12.98 -0.05 -3.98
C TRP A 14 14.06 -0.58 -3.03
N LEU A 15 15.27 -0.03 -3.06
CA LEU A 15 16.35 -0.41 -2.14
C LEU A 15 16.01 -0.04 -0.69
N THR A 16 15.49 1.17 -0.47
CA THR A 16 15.05 1.63 0.87
C THR A 16 13.91 0.76 1.38
N GLU A 17 13.00 0.36 0.50
CA GLU A 17 11.91 -0.54 0.82
C GLU A 17 12.41 -1.89 1.30
N THR A 18 13.22 -2.57 0.48
CA THR A 18 13.79 -3.87 0.85
C THR A 18 14.72 -3.79 2.07
N THR A 19 15.37 -2.65 2.31
CA THR A 19 16.14 -2.44 3.54
C THR A 19 15.24 -2.51 4.78
N LYS A 20 14.00 -2.00 4.74
CA LYS A 20 13.05 -2.16 5.86
C LYS A 20 12.71 -3.63 6.11
N TYR A 21 12.50 -4.41 5.04
CA TYR A 21 12.27 -5.86 5.14
C TYR A 21 13.45 -6.53 5.84
N TRP A 22 14.67 -6.21 5.39
CA TRP A 22 15.90 -6.74 5.97
C TRP A 22 16.09 -6.35 7.45
N LEU A 23 15.78 -5.10 7.82
CA LEU A 23 15.85 -4.67 9.22
C LEU A 23 14.85 -5.42 10.11
N VAL A 24 13.62 -5.64 9.63
CA VAL A 24 12.60 -6.41 10.38
C VAL A 24 13.01 -7.87 10.48
N MET A 25 13.71 -8.43 9.47
CA MET A 25 14.14 -9.83 9.46
C MET A 25 15.03 -10.15 10.67
N HIS A 26 15.88 -9.21 11.08
CA HIS A 26 16.75 -9.37 12.25
C HIS A 26 16.02 -9.55 13.59
N ALA A 27 14.71 -9.28 13.65
CA ALA A 27 13.90 -9.58 14.83
C ALA A 27 13.44 -11.06 14.89
N PHE A 28 13.75 -11.87 13.86
CA PHE A 28 13.31 -13.25 13.72
C PHE A 28 14.49 -14.20 13.50
N ASP A 29 14.29 -15.47 13.88
CA ASP A 29 15.29 -16.52 13.76
C ASP A 29 15.26 -17.18 12.36
N PHE A 30 15.51 -16.37 11.32
CA PHE A 30 15.76 -16.85 9.96
C PHE A 30 16.63 -15.86 9.19
N GLU A 31 17.35 -16.36 8.19
CA GLU A 31 18.15 -15.53 7.31
C GLU A 31 17.92 -15.95 5.86
N VAL A 32 17.65 -14.96 5.01
CA VAL A 32 17.62 -15.10 3.56
C VAL A 32 18.43 -13.97 2.95
N SER A 33 18.87 -14.15 1.70
CA SER A 33 19.65 -13.12 1.04
C SER A 33 18.81 -11.85 0.79
N PHE A 34 19.47 -10.70 0.72
CA PHE A 34 18.83 -9.43 0.38
C PHE A 34 18.05 -9.50 -0.95
N PHE A 35 18.52 -10.32 -1.90
CA PHE A 35 17.83 -10.56 -3.17
C PHE A 35 16.52 -11.31 -3.00
N VAL A 36 16.43 -12.28 -2.07
CA VAL A 36 15.16 -12.95 -1.73
C VAL A 36 14.16 -11.95 -1.17
N LEU A 37 14.62 -11.05 -0.29
CA LEU A 37 13.77 -9.97 0.23
C LEU A 37 13.33 -9.02 -0.89
N MET A 38 14.19 -8.71 -1.86
CA MET A 38 13.82 -7.90 -3.03
C MET A 38 12.75 -8.59 -3.90
N VAL A 39 12.85 -9.90 -4.08
CA VAL A 39 11.83 -10.71 -4.78
C VAL A 39 10.51 -10.67 -4.00
N MET A 40 10.56 -10.86 -2.68
CA MET A 40 9.39 -10.75 -1.82
C MET A 40 8.74 -9.38 -1.95
N THR A 41 9.51 -8.29 -1.87
CA THR A 41 9.03 -6.92 -2.09
C THR A 41 8.31 -6.78 -3.43
N ALA A 42 8.89 -7.28 -4.52
CA ALA A 42 8.29 -7.21 -5.85
C ALA A 42 6.96 -7.97 -5.94
N VAL A 43 6.92 -9.20 -5.43
CA VAL A 43 5.73 -10.07 -5.44
C VAL A 43 4.61 -9.45 -4.62
N VAL A 44 4.94 -8.97 -3.42
CA VAL A 44 3.97 -8.33 -2.51
C VAL A 44 3.43 -7.04 -3.12
N ASN A 45 4.29 -6.15 -3.61
CA ASN A 45 3.85 -4.90 -4.25
C ASN A 45 2.94 -5.18 -5.44
N LEU A 46 3.27 -6.16 -6.29
CA LEU A 46 2.40 -6.57 -7.39
C LEU A 46 1.06 -7.10 -6.88
N ALA A 47 1.05 -7.95 -5.86
CA ALA A 47 -0.19 -8.51 -5.31
C ALA A 47 -1.08 -7.46 -4.63
N THR A 48 -0.51 -6.42 -4.02
CA THR A 48 -1.28 -5.31 -3.43
C THR A 48 -1.99 -4.43 -4.47
N THR A 49 -1.66 -4.55 -5.76
CA THR A 49 -2.41 -3.88 -6.84
C THR A 49 -3.79 -4.50 -7.06
N LEU A 50 -4.03 -5.72 -6.57
CA LEU A 50 -5.33 -6.36 -6.63
C LEU A 50 -6.33 -5.64 -5.70
N PRO A 51 -7.62 -5.59 -6.09
CA PRO A 51 -8.66 -5.04 -5.21
C PRO A 51 -8.66 -5.82 -3.89
N SER A 52 -8.50 -5.11 -2.78
CA SER A 52 -8.27 -5.70 -1.47
C SER A 52 -8.96 -4.94 -0.35
N SER A 53 -8.99 -5.58 0.83
CA SER A 53 -9.49 -4.97 2.05
C SER A 53 -8.65 -3.73 2.44
N PRO A 54 -9.21 -2.79 3.24
CA PRO A 54 -8.46 -1.62 3.68
C PRO A 54 -7.13 -2.00 4.33
N GLY A 55 -6.05 -1.36 3.89
CA GLY A 55 -4.71 -1.64 4.41
C GLY A 55 -4.05 -2.92 3.88
N TYR A 56 -4.53 -3.50 2.78
CA TYR A 56 -3.88 -4.63 2.10
C TYR A 56 -3.84 -5.95 2.89
N VAL A 57 -4.75 -6.13 3.85
CA VAL A 57 -4.83 -7.37 4.62
C VAL A 57 -5.13 -8.55 3.68
N GLY A 58 -4.28 -9.57 3.75
CA GLY A 58 -4.35 -10.78 2.93
C GLY A 58 -3.55 -10.72 1.63
N THR A 59 -3.66 -9.63 0.85
CA THR A 59 -2.92 -9.44 -0.40
C THR A 59 -1.44 -9.10 -0.19
N PHE A 60 -1.10 -8.52 0.96
CA PHE A 60 0.29 -8.40 1.40
C PHE A 60 0.79 -9.72 2.00
N ASP A 61 0.00 -10.32 2.89
CA ASP A 61 0.46 -11.41 3.76
C ASP A 61 0.67 -12.72 3.00
N THR A 62 -0.32 -13.15 2.22
CA THR A 62 -0.28 -14.46 1.56
C THR A 62 0.90 -14.61 0.59
N PRO A 63 1.15 -13.65 -0.33
CA PRO A 63 2.26 -13.75 -1.26
C PRO A 63 3.62 -13.59 -0.58
N GLY A 64 3.72 -12.77 0.47
CA GLY A 64 4.93 -12.62 1.26
C GLY A 64 5.32 -13.92 1.97
N ILE A 65 4.37 -14.54 2.65
CA ILE A 65 4.56 -15.85 3.31
C ILE A 65 5.00 -16.89 2.28
N LYS A 66 4.26 -17.02 1.17
CA LYS A 66 4.55 -18.00 0.12
C LYS A 66 5.95 -17.83 -0.47
N THR A 67 6.40 -16.58 -0.64
CA THR A 67 7.73 -16.29 -1.14
C THR A 67 8.79 -16.82 -0.16
N LEU A 68 8.71 -16.48 1.11
CA LEU A 68 9.68 -16.93 2.11
C LEU A 68 9.65 -18.46 2.31
N THR A 69 8.48 -19.07 2.30
CA THR A 69 8.37 -20.54 2.38
C THR A 69 8.98 -21.23 1.16
N ALA A 70 8.87 -20.62 -0.04
CA ALA A 70 9.50 -21.15 -1.25
C ALA A 70 11.05 -21.10 -1.17
N TYR A 71 11.60 -20.21 -0.36
CA TYR A 71 13.03 -20.12 -0.05
C TYR A 71 13.44 -20.85 1.24
N GLY A 72 12.59 -21.75 1.75
CA GLY A 72 12.94 -22.66 2.85
C GLY A 72 12.70 -22.11 4.26
N VAL A 73 12.09 -20.93 4.41
CA VAL A 73 11.69 -20.42 5.73
C VAL A 73 10.48 -21.19 6.24
N LYS A 74 10.50 -21.61 7.52
CA LYS A 74 9.37 -22.28 8.16
C LYS A 74 8.12 -21.39 8.09
N GLU A 75 6.98 -21.96 7.69
CA GLU A 75 5.72 -21.23 7.47
C GLU A 75 5.30 -20.38 8.69
N THR A 76 5.43 -20.91 9.91
CA THR A 76 5.12 -20.17 11.14
C THR A 76 5.99 -18.93 11.32
N THR A 77 7.27 -19.04 10.97
CA THR A 77 8.24 -17.93 11.05
C THR A 77 7.97 -16.92 9.94
N ALA A 78 7.73 -17.39 8.70
CA ALA A 78 7.37 -16.55 7.57
C ALA A 78 6.08 -15.75 7.83
N ALA A 79 5.06 -16.38 8.41
CA ALA A 79 3.81 -15.74 8.80
C ALA A 79 4.02 -14.67 9.87
N SER A 80 4.77 -15.00 10.92
CA SER A 80 5.05 -14.06 12.02
C SER A 80 5.86 -12.85 11.54
N TYR A 81 6.88 -13.10 10.73
CA TYR A 81 7.68 -12.05 10.08
C TYR A 81 6.83 -11.16 9.18
N THR A 82 6.05 -11.76 8.28
CA THR A 82 5.25 -11.01 7.31
C THR A 82 4.21 -10.15 8.01
N LEU A 83 3.57 -10.66 9.07
CA LEU A 83 2.61 -9.90 9.87
C LEU A 83 3.27 -8.69 10.56
N VAL A 84 4.42 -8.88 11.20
CA VAL A 84 5.13 -7.79 11.87
C VAL A 84 5.64 -6.76 10.87
N LEU A 85 6.16 -7.22 9.72
CA LEU A 85 6.57 -6.36 8.63
C LEU A 85 5.38 -5.52 8.11
N HIS A 86 4.23 -6.14 7.89
CA HIS A 86 3.02 -5.47 7.45
C HIS A 86 2.62 -4.38 8.44
N ALA A 87 2.56 -4.69 9.73
CA ALA A 87 2.29 -3.72 10.79
C ALA A 87 3.34 -2.59 10.81
N ALA A 88 4.63 -2.92 10.66
CA ALA A 88 5.71 -1.94 10.66
C ALA A 88 5.65 -0.96 9.46
N LEU A 89 5.12 -1.41 8.32
CA LEU A 89 4.92 -0.58 7.14
C LEU A 89 3.64 0.26 7.23
N TRP A 90 2.55 -0.36 7.67
CA TRP A 90 1.22 0.24 7.65
C TRP A 90 0.93 1.14 8.86
N LEU A 91 1.31 0.72 10.07
CA LEU A 91 0.90 1.40 11.30
C LEU A 91 1.51 2.80 11.43
N PRO A 92 2.82 3.05 11.20
CA PRO A 92 3.42 4.37 11.41
C PRO A 92 2.85 5.43 10.47
N ILE A 93 2.66 5.09 9.19
CA ILE A 93 2.08 6.01 8.20
C ILE A 93 0.61 6.32 8.53
N THR A 94 -0.13 5.30 9.00
CA THR A 94 -1.53 5.45 9.39
C THR A 94 -1.66 6.33 10.62
N MET A 95 -0.84 6.08 11.64
CA MET A 95 -0.78 6.91 12.85
C MET A 95 -0.39 8.36 12.52
N LEU A 96 0.57 8.57 11.62
CA LEU A 96 0.96 9.91 11.19
C LEU A 96 -0.17 10.63 10.45
N GLY A 97 -0.91 9.91 9.59
CA GLY A 97 -2.12 10.42 8.95
C GLY A 97 -3.15 10.87 9.97
N PHE A 98 -3.50 10.01 10.94
CA PHE A 98 -4.43 10.35 12.02
C PHE A 98 -3.96 11.54 12.86
N TYR A 99 -2.67 11.60 13.18
CA TYR A 99 -2.08 12.73 13.90
C TYR A 99 -2.31 14.07 13.16
N PHE A 100 -2.09 14.09 11.84
CA PHE A 100 -2.31 15.30 11.05
C PHE A 100 -3.80 15.63 10.85
N LEU A 101 -4.68 14.63 10.73
CA LEU A 101 -6.13 14.84 10.69
C LEU A 101 -6.62 15.51 11.97
N TYR A 102 -6.21 14.98 13.12
CA TYR A 102 -6.52 15.54 14.43
C TYR A 102 -6.00 16.98 14.55
N ARG A 103 -4.73 17.23 14.17
CA ARG A 103 -4.11 18.55 14.25
C ARG A 103 -4.78 19.60 13.37
N LYS A 104 -5.32 19.21 12.21
CA LYS A 104 -6.03 20.11 11.28
C LYS A 104 -7.51 20.30 11.62
N GLY A 105 -8.02 19.64 12.67
CA GLY A 105 -9.42 19.77 13.10
C GLY A 105 -10.42 19.20 12.09
N LEU A 106 -9.98 18.33 11.18
CA LEU A 106 -10.84 17.73 10.16
C LEU A 106 -11.80 16.75 10.84
N SER A 107 -13.09 17.05 10.76
CA SER A 107 -14.16 16.22 11.30
C SER A 107 -14.70 15.27 10.23
N TRP A 108 -15.36 14.20 10.67
CA TRP A 108 -16.12 13.29 9.81
C TRP A 108 -17.13 14.01 8.89
N ARG A 109 -17.62 15.19 9.31
CA ARG A 109 -18.54 16.02 8.51
C ARG A 109 -17.86 16.68 7.32
N ASP A 110 -16.57 16.99 7.44
CA ASP A 110 -15.81 17.60 6.34
C ASP A 110 -15.54 16.59 5.24
N PHE A 111 -15.33 15.32 5.60
CA PHE A 111 -15.28 14.22 4.64
C PHE A 111 -16.62 13.97 3.95
N ALA A 112 -17.74 14.01 4.69
CA ALA A 112 -19.07 13.87 4.10
C ALA A 112 -19.42 15.00 3.12
N ARG A 113 -19.05 16.25 3.46
CA ARG A 113 -19.21 17.41 2.57
C ARG A 113 -18.33 17.33 1.32
N ALA A 114 -17.09 16.85 1.45
CA ALA A 114 -16.21 16.63 0.32
C ALA A 114 -16.76 15.57 -0.65
N GLN A 115 -17.36 14.49 -0.13
CA GLN A 115 -17.98 13.45 -0.96
C GLN A 115 -19.21 13.96 -1.71
N GLN A 116 -20.03 14.81 -1.09
CA GLN A 116 -21.19 15.45 -1.74
C GLN A 116 -20.76 16.40 -2.85
N ALA A 117 -19.75 17.24 -2.62
CA ALA A 117 -19.25 18.17 -3.63
C ALA A 117 -18.64 17.48 -4.87
N VAL A 118 -18.05 16.29 -4.69
CA VAL A 118 -17.55 15.47 -5.82
C VAL A 118 -18.71 14.80 -6.57
N GLY A 119 -19.75 14.34 -5.87
CA GLY A 119 -20.94 13.74 -6.50
C GLY A 119 -21.85 14.75 -7.23
N GLU A 120 -21.96 15.99 -6.73
CA GLU A 120 -22.69 17.07 -7.41
C GLU A 120 -21.92 17.64 -8.61
N GLY A 121 -20.61 17.44 -8.72
CA GLY A 121 -19.81 17.88 -9.87
C GLY A 121 -20.08 17.09 -11.17
N ASP A 122 -20.48 15.81 -11.05
CA ASP A 122 -20.79 14.93 -12.19
C ASP A 122 -22.26 15.06 -12.67
N ALA A 123 -23.16 15.54 -11.80
CA ALA A 123 -24.59 15.66 -12.10
C ALA A 123 -24.95 16.72 -13.17
N PRO A 124 -24.38 17.95 -13.18
CA PRO A 124 -24.73 18.96 -14.18
C PRO A 124 -24.22 18.60 -15.58
N ASP A 125 -23.07 17.93 -15.71
CA ASP A 125 -22.56 17.48 -17.02
C ASP A 125 -23.38 16.32 -17.60
N GLN A 126 -23.88 15.40 -16.76
CA GLN A 126 -24.77 14.33 -17.22
C GLN A 126 -26.16 14.84 -17.59
N ALA A 127 -26.72 15.79 -16.85
CA ALA A 127 -28.00 16.41 -17.21
C ALA A 127 -27.92 17.15 -18.55
N VAL A 128 -26.82 17.89 -18.80
CA VAL A 128 -26.57 18.59 -20.06
C VAL A 128 -26.28 17.62 -21.21
N ALA A 129 -25.62 16.48 -20.95
CA ALA A 129 -25.40 15.44 -21.95
C ALA A 129 -26.71 14.74 -22.33
N LEU A 130 -27.57 14.41 -21.36
CA LEU A 130 -28.88 13.78 -21.59
C LEU A 130 -29.87 14.72 -22.32
N GLU A 131 -29.84 16.03 -22.04
CA GLU A 131 -30.58 17.03 -22.82
C GLU A 131 -30.08 17.13 -24.28
N ARG A 132 -28.76 17.02 -24.50
CA ARG A 132 -28.16 17.04 -25.85
C ARG A 132 -28.43 15.78 -26.66
N GLU A 133 -28.61 14.64 -26.01
CA GLU A 133 -28.95 13.37 -26.65
C GLU A 133 -30.46 13.18 -26.85
N GLY A 134 -31.30 14.12 -26.40
CA GLY A 134 -32.74 14.15 -26.69
C GLY A 134 -33.54 13.02 -26.04
N VAL A 135 -33.10 12.54 -24.87
CA VAL A 135 -33.73 11.40 -24.16
C VAL A 135 -34.78 11.87 -23.11
N ALA A 136 -35.23 13.13 -23.18
CA ALA A 136 -36.23 13.69 -22.26
C ALA A 136 -37.62 13.84 -22.92
#